data_AF-A0A521DBD6-F1
#
_entry.id   AF-A0A521DBD6-F1
#
_cell.length_a   1.000
_cell.length_b   1.000
_cell.length_c   1.000
_cell.angle_alpha   90.00
_cell.angle_beta   90.00
_cell.angle_gamma   90.00
#
_symmetry.space_group_name_H-M   'P 1'
#
loop_
_entity.id
_entity.type
_entity.pdbx_description
1 polymer ?
#
loop_
_entity_poly.entity_id
_entity_poly.type
_entity_poly.pdbx_seq_one_letter_code
_entity_poly.pdbx_strand_id
1 'polypeptide(L)'
;MARRRIEHAVAPARIGEFYAPETEAGAMVDESLIAAVAGLSVTASLPFLLYGAWIMIDTEVVTWNVLTRHLRYILVGLLLTTVPVVTWMMPRLLGQFSGGAVVHAFLGLQAYALLTFALTGIVRIFQAKREADAYDDPDADIDGLHEDMGKWRGRLRVGVAGFMILWLCAWVSGLYRFYNLHLAQLL
;
A
#
# COMPACT_ATOMS: atom_id res chain seq x y z
N MET A 1 -14.00 -69.16 -46.14
CA MET A 1 -14.31 -68.49 -44.85
C MET A 1 -13.01 -68.45 -44.03
N ALA A 2 -12.16 -67.43 -44.13
CA ALA A 2 -12.29 -66.04 -43.67
C ALA A 2 -12.22 -65.90 -42.13
N ARG A 3 -11.04 -65.54 -41.60
CA ARG A 3 -10.84 -64.53 -40.54
C ARG A 3 -9.36 -64.19 -40.37
N ARG A 4 -8.91 -63.16 -41.11
CA ARG A 4 -7.69 -62.40 -40.78
C ARG A 4 -8.08 -61.39 -39.69
N ARG A 5 -7.50 -61.51 -38.50
CA ARG A 5 -7.66 -60.56 -37.40
C ARG A 5 -6.70 -59.40 -37.68
N ILE A 6 -7.24 -58.27 -38.14
CA ILE A 6 -6.51 -57.00 -38.24
C ILE A 6 -6.52 -56.39 -36.85
N GLU A 7 -5.36 -56.37 -36.21
CA GLU A 7 -5.12 -55.60 -34.99
C GLU A 7 -4.98 -54.13 -35.38
N HIS A 8 -6.04 -53.36 -35.16
CA HIS A 8 -5.94 -51.90 -35.16
C HIS A 8 -5.23 -51.47 -33.88
N ALA A 9 -3.92 -51.25 -33.96
CA ALA A 9 -3.20 -50.45 -33.00
C ALA A 9 -3.71 -49.00 -33.11
N VAL A 10 -4.68 -48.64 -32.28
CA VAL A 10 -4.99 -47.23 -32.02
C VAL A 10 -3.86 -46.72 -31.14
N ALA A 11 -2.96 -45.93 -31.73
CA ALA A 11 -1.99 -45.18 -30.95
C ALA A 11 -2.76 -44.27 -29.98
N PRO A 12 -2.45 -44.29 -28.66
CA PRO A 12 -3.06 -43.34 -27.75
C PRO A 12 -2.64 -41.93 -28.19
N ALA A 13 -3.63 -41.10 -28.54
CA ALA A 13 -3.41 -39.67 -28.73
C ALA A 13 -2.69 -39.16 -27.48
N ARG A 14 -1.48 -38.64 -27.67
CA ARG A 14 -0.67 -38.07 -26.59
C ARG A 14 -1.43 -36.83 -26.11
N ILE A 15 -2.12 -36.97 -24.99
CA ILE A 15 -2.83 -35.90 -24.24
C ILE A 15 -1.78 -34.94 -23.67
N GLY A 16 -1.06 -34.23 -24.53
CA GLY A 16 0.10 -33.43 -24.11
C GLY A 16 0.66 -32.44 -25.12
N GLU A 17 -0.03 -32.11 -26.21
CA GLU A 17 0.57 -31.32 -27.30
C GLU A 17 -0.26 -30.13 -27.81
N PHE A 18 -1.14 -29.57 -26.96
CA PHE A 18 -1.76 -28.27 -27.23
C PHE A 18 -1.80 -27.41 -25.96
N TYR A 19 -0.63 -27.25 -25.31
CA TYR A 19 -0.44 -26.19 -24.34
C TYR A 19 0.24 -25.04 -25.10
N ALA A 20 -0.56 -24.07 -25.51
CA ALA A 20 -0.15 -23.06 -26.46
C ALA A 20 0.72 -22.00 -25.76
N PRO A 21 1.98 -21.76 -26.19
CA PRO A 21 2.90 -20.81 -25.56
C PRO A 21 2.37 -19.36 -25.54
N GLU A 22 1.45 -19.05 -26.45
CA GLU A 22 0.72 -17.77 -26.50
C GLU A 22 -0.17 -17.50 -25.27
N THR A 23 -0.70 -18.54 -24.62
CA THR A 23 -1.52 -18.39 -23.41
C THR A 23 -0.68 -18.06 -22.17
N GLU A 24 0.51 -18.67 -22.03
CA GLU A 24 1.45 -18.35 -20.95
C GLU A 24 2.05 -16.96 -21.13
N ALA A 25 2.43 -16.60 -22.37
CA ALA A 25 2.93 -15.26 -22.68
C ALA A 25 1.87 -14.18 -22.38
N GLY A 26 0.60 -14.42 -22.74
CA GLY A 26 -0.50 -13.52 -22.39
C GLY A 26 -0.68 -13.36 -20.88
N ALA A 27 -0.68 -14.46 -20.13
CA ALA A 27 -0.80 -14.41 -18.67
C ALA A 27 0.37 -13.69 -17.97
N MET A 28 1.60 -13.84 -18.49
CA MET A 28 2.78 -13.11 -17.97
C MET A 28 2.69 -11.60 -18.22
N VAL A 29 2.17 -11.20 -19.38
CA VAL A 29 1.94 -9.78 -19.72
C VAL A 29 0.87 -9.18 -18.82
N ASP A 30 -0.23 -9.91 -18.58
CA ASP A 30 -1.31 -9.46 -17.69
C ASP A 30 -0.82 -9.28 -16.24
N GLU A 31 -0.05 -10.24 -15.70
CA GLU A 31 0.50 -10.12 -14.34
C GLU A 31 1.47 -8.93 -14.23
N SER A 32 2.32 -8.72 -15.25
CA SER A 32 3.25 -7.58 -15.29
C SER A 32 2.54 -6.24 -15.44
N LEU A 33 1.43 -6.19 -16.20
CA LEU A 33 0.59 -5.01 -16.33
C LEU A 33 -0.07 -4.65 -15.00
N ILE A 34 -0.65 -5.63 -14.30
CA ILE A 34 -1.28 -5.37 -12.99
C ILE A 34 -0.23 -4.94 -11.97
N ALA A 35 0.96 -5.56 -11.97
CA ALA A 35 2.08 -5.14 -11.14
C ALA A 35 2.52 -3.70 -11.43
N ALA A 36 2.56 -3.30 -12.70
CA ALA A 36 2.89 -1.93 -13.10
C ALA A 36 1.82 -0.93 -12.65
N VAL A 37 0.53 -1.25 -12.82
CA VAL A 37 -0.58 -0.41 -12.35
C VAL A 37 -0.55 -0.25 -10.83
N ALA A 38 -0.31 -1.34 -10.08
CA ALA A 38 -0.16 -1.30 -8.64
C ALA A 38 1.04 -0.43 -8.23
N GLY A 39 2.21 -0.63 -8.85
CA GLY A 39 3.42 0.14 -8.59
C GLY A 39 3.26 1.63 -8.91
N LEU A 40 2.56 1.97 -10.01
CA LEU A 40 2.23 3.34 -10.39
C LEU A 40 1.26 3.97 -9.40
N SER A 41 0.22 3.25 -8.96
CA SER A 41 -0.72 3.74 -7.94
C SER A 41 -0.01 4.07 -6.63
N VAL A 42 0.83 3.15 -6.13
CA VAL A 42 1.63 3.38 -4.91
C VAL A 42 2.60 4.55 -5.11
N THR A 43 3.24 4.67 -6.27
CA THR A 43 4.15 5.79 -6.56
C THR A 43 3.41 7.12 -6.67
N ALA A 44 2.24 7.15 -7.29
CA ALA A 44 1.39 8.34 -7.39
C ALA A 44 0.88 8.82 -6.02
N SER A 45 0.85 7.94 -5.00
CA SER A 45 0.51 8.33 -3.63
C SER A 45 1.59 9.17 -2.94
N LEU A 46 2.86 9.06 -3.37
CA LEU A 46 4.02 9.68 -2.74
C LEU A 46 3.85 11.19 -2.48
N PRO A 47 3.49 12.05 -3.46
CA PRO A 47 3.34 13.49 -3.21
C PRO A 47 2.24 13.79 -2.17
N PHE A 48 1.14 13.03 -2.17
CA PHE A 48 0.04 13.22 -1.22
C PHE A 48 0.44 12.82 0.20
N LEU A 49 1.16 11.71 0.35
CA LEU A 49 1.66 11.24 1.63
C LEU A 49 2.73 12.18 2.20
N LEU A 50 3.68 12.61 1.37
CA LEU A 50 4.71 13.59 1.77
C LEU A 50 4.09 14.92 2.19
N TYR A 51 3.18 15.47 1.38
CA TYR A 51 2.53 16.74 1.70
C TYR A 51 1.64 16.63 2.94
N GLY A 52 0.87 15.55 3.07
CA GLY A 52 0.07 15.26 4.26
C GLY A 52 0.93 15.16 5.52
N ALA A 53 2.06 14.45 5.45
CA ALA A 53 2.99 14.29 6.57
C ALA A 53 3.68 15.60 6.94
N TRP A 54 4.12 16.36 5.94
CA TRP A 54 4.75 17.67 6.15
C TRP A 54 3.84 18.62 6.94
N ILE A 55 2.54 18.70 6.58
CA ILE A 55 1.58 19.54 7.31
C ILE A 55 1.53 19.18 8.81
N MET A 56 1.54 17.89 9.17
CA MET A 56 1.44 17.47 10.58
C MET A 56 2.73 17.63 11.38
N ILE A 57 3.87 17.55 10.72
CA ILE A 57 5.17 17.72 11.37
C ILE A 57 5.46 19.20 11.61
N ASP A 58 5.20 20.05 10.62
CA ASP A 58 5.53 21.48 10.64
C ASP A 58 4.57 22.31 11.50
N THR A 59 3.29 21.89 11.59
CA THR A 59 2.29 22.68 12.30
C THR A 59 2.35 22.48 13.82
N GLU A 60 2.59 23.55 14.58
CA GLU A 60 2.49 23.56 16.05
C GLU A 60 1.04 23.48 16.56
N VAL A 61 0.16 24.33 16.03
CA VAL A 61 -1.26 24.39 16.38
C VAL A 61 -2.13 23.85 15.25
N VAL A 62 -2.77 22.71 15.47
CA VAL A 62 -3.63 22.08 14.47
C VAL A 62 -4.98 22.77 14.44
N THR A 63 -5.17 23.78 13.60
CA THR A 63 -6.49 24.40 13.38
C THR A 63 -7.42 23.51 12.55
N TRP A 64 -8.72 23.82 12.50
CA TRP A 64 -9.68 23.07 11.68
C TRP A 64 -9.33 23.10 10.19
N ASN A 65 -8.88 24.26 9.68
CA ASN A 65 -8.44 24.40 8.29
C ASN A 65 -7.20 23.54 7.99
N VAL A 66 -6.21 23.54 8.90
CA VAL A 66 -5.02 22.68 8.76
C VAL A 66 -5.40 21.20 8.79
N LEU A 67 -6.28 20.80 9.71
CA LEU A 67 -6.72 19.42 9.85
C LEU A 67 -7.46 18.93 8.60
N THR A 68 -8.43 19.70 8.12
CA THR A 68 -9.19 19.33 6.91
C THR A 68 -8.32 19.31 5.66
N ARG A 69 -7.37 20.25 5.54
CA ARG A 69 -6.36 20.21 4.48
C ARG A 69 -5.51 18.94 4.56
N HIS A 70 -4.95 18.61 5.73
CA HIS A 70 -4.19 17.38 5.93
C HIS A 70 -5.00 16.14 5.54
N LEU A 71 -6.23 16.03 6.01
CA LEU A 71 -7.11 14.89 5.72
C LEU A 71 -7.36 14.72 4.21
N ARG A 72 -7.59 15.81 3.47
CA ARG A 72 -7.80 15.74 2.01
C ARG A 72 -6.62 15.12 1.27
N TYR A 73 -5.38 15.49 1.63
CA TYR A 73 -4.20 14.93 0.98
C TYR A 73 -3.88 13.52 1.49
N ILE A 74 -3.86 13.31 2.80
CA ILE A 74 -3.47 12.02 3.37
C ILE A 74 -4.45 10.91 2.96
N LEU A 75 -5.76 11.19 2.86
CA LEU A 75 -6.75 10.19 2.43
C LEU A 75 -6.52 9.76 0.98
N VAL A 76 -6.23 10.70 0.07
CA VAL A 76 -5.92 10.36 -1.33
C VAL A 76 -4.65 9.50 -1.41
N GLY A 77 -3.59 9.90 -0.70
CA GLY A 77 -2.36 9.12 -0.62
C GLY A 77 -2.60 7.71 -0.06
N LEU A 78 -3.32 7.62 1.07
CA LEU A 78 -3.65 6.35 1.70
C LEU A 78 -4.51 5.45 0.81
N LEU A 79 -5.47 5.99 0.06
CA LEU A 79 -6.26 5.19 -0.89
C LEU A 79 -5.39 4.64 -2.01
N LEU A 80 -4.57 5.49 -2.63
CA LEU A 80 -3.69 5.11 -3.74
C LEU A 80 -2.64 4.06 -3.35
N THR A 81 -2.19 4.02 -2.09
CA THR A 81 -1.26 2.99 -1.60
C THR A 81 -1.97 1.77 -1.01
N THR A 82 -3.01 1.98 -0.20
CA THR A 82 -3.63 0.90 0.58
C THR A 82 -4.47 -0.01 -0.29
N VAL A 83 -5.19 0.53 -1.28
CA VAL A 83 -6.04 -0.30 -2.16
C VAL A 83 -5.19 -1.34 -2.90
N PRO A 84 -4.13 -1.00 -3.66
CA PRO A 84 -3.27 -2.01 -4.28
C PRO A 84 -2.67 -2.99 -3.28
N VAL A 85 -2.27 -2.50 -2.09
CA VAL A 85 -1.69 -3.33 -1.04
C VAL A 85 -2.68 -4.40 -0.60
N VAL A 86 -3.90 -4.03 -0.20
CA VAL A 86 -4.87 -4.99 0.38
C VAL A 86 -5.55 -5.86 -0.68
N THR A 87 -5.78 -5.33 -1.89
CA THR A 87 -6.50 -6.08 -2.93
C THR A 87 -5.60 -6.97 -3.77
N TRP A 88 -4.31 -6.64 -3.91
CA TRP A 88 -3.43 -7.33 -4.85
C TRP A 88 -2.12 -7.83 -4.22
N MET A 89 -1.42 -7.02 -3.43
CA MET A 89 -0.11 -7.38 -2.88
C MET A 89 -0.24 -8.35 -1.70
N MET A 90 -1.15 -8.06 -0.78
CA MET A 90 -1.32 -8.79 0.47
C MET A 90 -1.74 -10.26 0.26
N PRO A 91 -2.68 -10.60 -0.65
CA PRO A 91 -3.00 -12.00 -0.96
C PRO A 91 -1.81 -12.79 -1.51
N ARG A 92 -0.89 -12.11 -2.23
CA ARG A 92 0.30 -12.73 -2.84
C ARG A 92 1.44 -12.94 -1.86
N LEU A 93 1.45 -12.27 -0.71
CA LEU A 93 2.53 -12.38 0.29
C LEU A 93 2.77 -13.83 0.73
N LEU A 94 1.69 -14.60 0.91
CA LEU A 94 1.77 -15.98 1.39
C LEU A 94 2.44 -16.94 0.40
N GLY A 95 2.42 -16.62 -0.90
CA GLY A 95 3.05 -17.42 -1.95
C GLY A 95 4.46 -16.97 -2.33
N GLN A 96 4.96 -15.87 -1.77
CA GLN A 96 6.20 -15.21 -2.20
C GLN A 96 7.20 -14.98 -1.05
N PHE A 97 7.27 -15.87 -0.07
CA PHE A 97 8.25 -15.78 1.03
C PHE A 97 9.70 -16.07 0.57
N SER A 98 10.26 -15.19 -0.25
CA SER A 98 11.68 -15.12 -0.58
C SER A 98 12.32 -13.91 0.11
N GLY A 99 13.66 -13.87 0.24
CA GLY A 99 14.37 -12.91 1.08
C GLY A 99 13.94 -11.44 0.91
N GLY A 100 13.91 -10.93 -0.33
CA GLY A 100 13.51 -9.55 -0.60
C GLY A 100 12.02 -9.26 -0.32
N ALA A 101 11.15 -10.26 -0.48
CA ALA A 101 9.73 -10.11 -0.19
C ALA A 101 9.45 -10.00 1.31
N VAL A 102 10.18 -10.75 2.15
CA VAL A 102 10.07 -10.67 3.62
C VAL A 102 10.45 -9.28 4.11
N VAL A 103 11.56 -8.73 3.62
CA VAL A 103 12.00 -7.37 4.01
C VAL A 103 10.95 -6.32 3.62
N HIS A 104 10.45 -6.39 2.38
CA HIS A 104 9.40 -5.48 1.90
C HIS A 104 8.12 -5.58 2.75
N ALA A 105 7.67 -6.81 3.03
CA ALA A 105 6.48 -7.07 3.85
C ALA A 105 6.64 -6.57 5.28
N PHE A 106 7.80 -6.80 5.88
CA PHE A 106 8.13 -6.32 7.22
C PHE A 106 8.07 -4.80 7.28
N LEU A 107 8.74 -4.11 6.36
CA LEU A 107 8.73 -2.64 6.28
C LEU A 107 7.30 -2.10 6.11
N GLY A 108 6.52 -2.70 5.22
CA GLY A 108 5.13 -2.32 5.00
C GLY A 108 4.28 -2.50 6.27
N LEU A 109 4.35 -3.66 6.91
CA LEU A 109 3.61 -3.94 8.14
C LEU A 109 3.95 -2.94 9.26
N GLN A 110 5.24 -2.66 9.45
CA GLN A 110 5.69 -1.70 10.45
C GLN A 110 5.23 -0.27 10.12
N ALA A 111 5.19 0.11 8.83
CA ALA A 111 4.62 1.38 8.41
C ALA A 111 3.14 1.50 8.84
N TYR A 112 2.30 0.50 8.54
CA TYR A 112 0.88 0.51 8.95
C TYR A 112 0.69 0.44 10.47
N ALA A 113 1.61 -0.18 11.22
CA ALA A 113 1.61 -0.13 12.68
C ALA A 113 1.85 1.30 13.19
N LEU A 114 2.81 2.03 12.62
CA LEU A 114 3.09 3.42 12.97
C LEU A 114 1.98 4.38 12.51
N LEU A 115 1.33 4.09 11.39
CA LEU A 115 0.12 4.80 10.97
C LEU A 115 -1.01 4.60 11.99
N THR A 116 -1.23 3.36 12.44
CA THR A 116 -2.21 3.07 13.50
C THR A 116 -1.87 3.81 14.79
N PHE A 117 -0.59 3.86 15.16
CA PHE A 117 -0.12 4.67 16.29
C PHE A 117 -0.40 6.17 16.09
N ALA A 118 -0.16 6.73 14.90
CA ALA A 118 -0.53 8.11 14.58
C ALA A 118 -2.04 8.36 14.71
N LEU A 119 -2.86 7.41 14.22
CA LEU A 119 -4.32 7.48 14.30
C LEU A 119 -4.82 7.57 15.75
N THR A 120 -4.17 6.89 16.69
CA THR A 120 -4.54 7.03 18.11
C THR A 120 -4.35 8.45 18.67
N GLY A 121 -3.44 9.25 18.11
CA GLY A 121 -3.25 10.65 18.47
C GLY A 121 -4.28 11.56 17.81
N ILE A 122 -4.47 11.44 16.49
CA ILE A 122 -5.40 12.32 15.74
C ILE A 122 -6.85 12.14 16.18
N VAL A 123 -7.29 10.91 16.50
CA VAL A 123 -8.66 10.65 16.96
C VAL A 123 -8.95 11.37 18.28
N ARG A 124 -7.99 11.39 19.21
CA ARG A 124 -8.13 12.10 20.49
C ARG A 124 -8.18 13.61 20.30
N ILE A 125 -7.30 14.15 19.45
CA ILE A 125 -7.30 15.58 19.09
C ILE A 125 -8.64 15.98 18.44
N PHE A 126 -9.16 15.14 17.54
CA PHE A 126 -10.46 15.38 16.90
C PHE A 126 -11.62 15.32 17.89
N GLN A 127 -11.64 14.34 18.80
CA GLN A 127 -12.65 14.22 19.85
C GLN A 127 -12.69 15.46 20.74
N ALA A 128 -11.53 15.91 21.24
CA ALA A 128 -11.44 17.10 22.08
C ALA A 128 -11.92 18.37 21.36
N LYS A 129 -11.57 18.52 20.07
CA LYS A 129 -12.06 19.64 19.24
C LYS A 129 -13.55 19.61 18.99
N ARG A 130 -14.12 18.42 18.78
CA ARG A 130 -15.55 18.24 18.57
C ARG A 130 -16.36 18.51 19.84
N GLU A 131 -15.84 18.16 21.00
CA GLU A 131 -16.47 18.39 22.30
C GLU A 131 -16.47 19.86 22.71
N ALA A 132 -15.43 20.61 22.32
CA ALA A 132 -15.30 22.04 22.60
C ALA A 132 -16.15 22.95 21.70
N ASP A 133 -16.94 22.38 20.77
CA ASP A 133 -17.75 23.10 19.76
C ASP A 133 -17.00 24.24 19.04
N ALA A 134 -15.68 24.12 18.91
CA ALA A 134 -14.80 25.13 18.30
C ALA A 134 -14.88 25.11 16.76
N TYR A 135 -16.07 24.87 16.20
CA TYR A 135 -16.33 24.92 14.76
C TYR A 135 -16.47 26.35 14.24
N ASP A 136 -16.96 27.26 15.10
CA ASP A 136 -17.28 28.64 14.72
C ASP A 136 -16.06 29.58 14.73
N ASP A 137 -14.95 29.19 15.34
CA ASP A 137 -13.69 29.96 15.35
C ASP A 137 -12.51 29.14 14.78
N PRO A 138 -12.17 29.34 13.48
CA PRO A 138 -11.07 28.66 12.81
C PRO A 138 -9.68 28.94 13.39
N ASP A 139 -9.52 30.04 14.12
CA ASP A 139 -8.25 30.55 14.66
C ASP A 139 -8.12 30.35 16.18
N ALA A 140 -9.14 29.77 16.84
CA ALA A 140 -9.11 29.49 18.26
C ALA A 140 -7.87 28.65 18.63
N ASP A 141 -7.05 29.20 19.53
CA ASP A 141 -5.89 28.49 20.06
C ASP A 141 -6.36 27.38 21.01
N ILE A 142 -6.26 26.16 20.52
CA ILE A 142 -6.78 24.96 21.17
C ILE A 142 -5.74 24.32 22.09
N ASP A 143 -4.51 24.86 22.19
CA ASP A 143 -3.46 24.27 23.01
C ASP A 143 -3.79 24.25 24.53
N GLY A 144 -4.75 25.07 24.96
CA GLY A 144 -5.28 25.09 26.34
C GLY A 144 -6.55 24.25 26.59
N LEU A 145 -7.11 23.57 25.57
CA LEU A 145 -8.40 22.86 25.73
C LEU A 145 -8.31 21.52 26.47
N HIS A 146 -7.13 20.89 26.51
CA HIS A 146 -6.94 19.64 27.23
C HIS A 146 -5.47 19.47 27.66
N GLU A 147 -5.23 19.06 28.90
CA GLU A 147 -3.89 18.89 29.50
C GLU A 147 -2.97 17.92 28.71
N ASP A 148 -3.56 17.00 27.94
CA ASP A 148 -2.84 15.95 27.21
C ASP A 148 -2.62 16.28 25.72
N MET A 149 -3.00 17.47 25.25
CA MET A 149 -2.93 17.84 23.83
C MET A 149 -1.50 17.69 23.26
N GLY A 150 -0.49 18.11 24.03
CA GLY A 150 0.92 17.97 23.66
C GLY A 150 1.36 16.51 23.51
N LYS A 151 0.89 15.60 24.38
CA LYS A 151 1.20 14.17 24.30
C LYS A 151 0.59 13.52 23.06
N TRP A 152 -0.66 13.88 22.73
CA TRP A 152 -1.33 13.35 21.54
C TRP A 152 -0.68 13.85 20.25
N ARG A 153 -0.26 15.12 20.20
CA ARG A 153 0.52 15.66 19.07
C ARG A 153 1.87 14.96 18.92
N GLY A 154 2.57 14.69 20.03
CA GLY A 154 3.83 13.94 20.02
C GLY A 154 3.67 12.57 19.38
N ARG A 155 2.64 11.81 19.78
CA ARG A 155 2.32 10.50 19.20
C ARG A 155 1.98 10.60 17.71
N LEU A 156 1.19 11.60 17.33
CA LEU A 156 0.83 11.86 15.94
C LEU A 156 2.08 12.11 15.09
N ARG A 157 2.96 13.04 15.49
CA ARG A 157 4.18 13.40 14.74
C ARG A 157 5.15 12.23 14.63
N VAL A 158 5.40 11.52 15.73
CA VAL A 158 6.28 10.34 15.74
C VAL A 158 5.71 9.24 14.86
N GLY A 159 4.41 8.97 14.96
CA GLY A 159 3.73 7.98 14.12
C GLY A 159 3.77 8.35 12.63
N VAL A 160 3.50 9.60 12.28
CA VAL A 160 3.55 10.10 10.89
C VAL A 160 4.97 10.03 10.33
N ALA A 161 5.96 10.54 11.04
CA ALA A 161 7.35 10.50 10.60
C ALA A 161 7.85 9.06 10.43
N GLY A 162 7.54 8.20 11.41
CA GLY A 162 7.88 6.80 11.36
C GLY A 162 7.18 6.04 10.22
N PHE A 163 5.88 6.28 10.02
CA PHE A 163 5.13 5.77 8.87
C PHE A 163 5.81 6.17 7.56
N MET A 164 6.13 7.46 7.38
CA MET A 164 6.73 7.95 6.14
C MET A 164 8.09 7.32 5.85
N ILE A 165 8.95 7.20 6.86
CA ILE A 165 10.28 6.57 6.70
C ILE A 165 10.13 5.11 6.28
N LEU A 166 9.35 4.33 7.02
CA LEU A 166 9.18 2.90 6.74
C LEU A 166 8.42 2.66 5.44
N TRP A 167 7.44 3.51 5.12
CA TRP A 167 6.73 3.47 3.85
C TRP A 167 7.68 3.77 2.69
N LEU A 168 8.59 4.75 2.81
CA LEU A 168 9.62 5.01 1.78
C LEU A 168 10.56 3.83 1.59
N CYS A 169 11.02 3.20 2.67
CA CYS A 169 11.83 1.98 2.59
C CYS A 169 11.05 0.82 1.92
N ALA A 170 9.77 0.66 2.26
CA ALA A 170 8.89 -0.30 1.63
C ALA A 170 8.69 0.01 0.14
N TRP A 171 8.52 1.28 -0.23
CA TRP A 171 8.36 1.72 -1.61
C TRP A 171 9.62 1.43 -2.44
N VAL A 172 10.81 1.79 -1.94
CA VAL A 172 12.09 1.50 -2.63
C VAL A 172 12.31 0.00 -2.78
N SER A 173 12.08 -0.78 -1.72
CA SER A 173 12.18 -2.25 -1.82
C SER A 173 11.13 -2.85 -2.77
N GLY A 174 9.94 -2.23 -2.87
CA GLY A 174 8.90 -2.60 -3.83
C GLY A 174 9.33 -2.34 -5.27
N LEU A 175 9.91 -1.18 -5.56
CA LEU A 175 10.48 -0.86 -6.88
C LEU A 175 11.60 -1.84 -7.27
N TYR A 176 12.49 -2.14 -6.33
CA TYR A 176 13.54 -3.13 -6.54
C TYR A 176 12.96 -4.52 -6.88
N ARG A 177 11.92 -4.96 -6.16
CA ARG A 177 11.23 -6.22 -6.48
C ARG A 177 10.55 -6.19 -7.85
N PHE A 178 9.85 -5.10 -8.17
CA PHE A 178 9.21 -4.92 -9.48
C PHE A 178 10.23 -5.02 -10.61
N TYR A 179 11.37 -4.34 -10.48
CA TYR A 179 12.46 -4.41 -11.45
C TYR A 179 12.96 -5.84 -11.66
N ASN A 180 13.27 -6.57 -10.58
CA ASN A 180 13.83 -7.93 -10.70
C ASN A 180 12.81 -8.96 -11.22
N LEU A 181 11.53 -8.81 -10.86
CA LEU A 181 10.50 -9.79 -11.23
C LEU A 181 9.89 -9.56 -12.62
N HIS A 182 9.81 -8.30 -13.08
CA HIS A 182 9.09 -7.97 -14.31
C HIS A 182 9.94 -7.30 -15.39
N LEU A 183 10.98 -6.53 -15.04
CA LEU A 183 11.80 -5.80 -16.03
C LEU A 183 13.08 -6.54 -16.38
N ALA A 184 13.78 -7.10 -15.39
CA ALA A 184 15.03 -7.83 -15.60
C ALA A 184 14.83 -9.12 -16.41
N GLN A 185 13.60 -9.65 -16.47
CA GLN A 185 13.26 -10.81 -17.30
C GLN A 185 13.07 -10.46 -18.78
N LEU A 186 12.90 -9.17 -19.12
CA LEU A 186 12.65 -8.69 -20.48
C LEU A 186 13.93 -8.18 -21.18
N LEU A 187 15.02 -7.99 -20.44
CA LEU A 187 16.33 -7.54 -20.93
C LEU A 187 17.28 -8.72 -21.09
#